data_AF-A0A382R0S7-F1
#
_entry.id   AF-A0A382R0S7-F1
#
_cell.length_a   1.000
_cell.length_b   1.000
_cell.length_c   1.000
_cell.angle_alpha   90.00
_cell.angle_beta   90.00
_cell.angle_gamma   90.00
#
_symmetry.space_group_name_H-M   'P 1'
#
loop_
_entity.id
_entity.type
_entity.pdbx_description
1 polymer ?
#
loop_
_entity_poly.entity_id
_entity_poly.type
_entity_poly.pdbx_seq_one_letter_code
_entity_poly.pdbx_strand_id
1 'polypeptide(L)'
;MYDKSINKFYDDFYKENPVHTHDLDNIFKEKFINWLDSHTLNSFTGYEKFKHLDICIGCTQFIDDIYQRLGQENIMIFENDYKYHWRLNNNINYTTLNTLSSTKELIIAMPFPYGGDMHPKMQDILDRCYSLNIPVHIDGAWISCCRDIIFDFNHPAIHTFAISLSKGGLGGNRIGVRFSKTRPE
;
A
#
# COMPACT_ATOMS: atom_id res chain seq x y z
N MET A 1 18.12 -18.47 21.99
CA MET A 1 17.69 -19.87 22.16
C MET A 1 16.19 -19.87 21.90
N TYR A 2 15.73 -20.53 20.83
CA TYR A 2 14.30 -20.65 20.53
C TYR A 2 13.91 -22.13 20.49
N ASP A 3 12.65 -22.43 20.75
CA ASP A 3 12.15 -23.80 20.78
C ASP A 3 12.19 -24.42 19.38
N LYS A 4 13.04 -25.44 19.20
CA LYS A 4 13.21 -26.15 17.91
C LYS A 4 11.95 -26.92 17.49
N SER A 5 10.99 -27.15 18.39
CA SER A 5 9.71 -27.78 18.07
C SER A 5 8.92 -27.03 16.99
N ILE A 6 9.16 -25.72 16.85
CA ILE A 6 8.52 -24.90 15.81
C ILE A 6 8.83 -25.38 14.39
N ASN A 7 10.04 -25.93 14.15
CA ASN A 7 10.40 -26.44 12.83
C ASN A 7 9.52 -27.64 12.46
N LYS A 8 9.25 -28.51 13.44
CA LYS A 8 8.33 -29.65 13.24
C LYS A 8 6.93 -29.17 12.90
N PHE A 9 6.42 -28.15 13.60
CA PHE A 9 5.11 -27.56 13.29
C PHE A 9 5.05 -27.04 11.83
N TYR A 10 6.10 -26.36 11.37
CA TYR A 10 6.15 -25.88 9.99
C TYR A 10 6.22 -27.02 8.98
N ASP A 11 7.06 -28.03 9.22
CA ASP A 11 7.22 -29.19 8.32
C ASP A 11 5.95 -30.04 8.26
N ASP A 12 5.17 -30.11 9.36
CA ASP A 12 3.90 -30.82 9.41
C ASP A 12 2.78 -30.11 8.61
N PHE A 13 2.89 -28.80 8.39
CA PHE A 13 1.88 -27.98 7.70
C PHE A 13 2.27 -27.68 6.23
N TYR A 14 3.51 -27.26 5.99
CA TYR A 14 3.96 -26.86 4.65
C TYR A 14 4.50 -28.05 3.87
N LYS A 15 4.08 -28.18 2.61
CA LYS A 15 4.65 -29.17 1.68
C LYS A 15 6.16 -28.97 1.47
N GLU A 16 6.58 -27.71 1.42
CA GLU A 16 7.99 -27.27 1.41
C GLU A 16 8.11 -26.10 2.38
N ASN A 17 8.90 -26.27 3.43
CA ASN A 17 9.07 -25.26 4.48
C ASN A 17 10.14 -24.23 4.07
N PRO A 18 9.77 -22.95 3.82
CA PRO A 18 10.72 -21.95 3.37
C PRO A 18 11.57 -21.35 4.50
N VAL A 19 11.33 -21.70 5.77
CA VAL A 19 11.93 -21.02 6.95
C VAL A 19 13.47 -21.07 6.96
N HIS A 20 14.06 -22.05 6.27
CA HIS A 20 15.52 -22.20 6.16
C HIS A 20 16.09 -21.65 4.86
N THR A 21 15.25 -21.05 4.01
CA THR A 21 15.70 -20.36 2.79
C THR A 21 16.46 -19.12 3.20
N HIS A 22 17.77 -19.11 2.91
CA HIS A 22 18.59 -17.93 3.11
C HIS A 22 18.05 -16.79 2.24
N ASP A 23 17.99 -15.58 2.80
CA ASP A 23 17.57 -14.37 2.10
C ASP A 23 16.13 -14.38 1.54
N LEU A 24 15.24 -15.16 2.17
CA LEU A 24 13.84 -15.34 1.76
C LEU A 24 13.11 -14.00 1.52
N ASP A 25 13.36 -13.00 2.37
CA ASP A 25 12.71 -11.69 2.28
C ASP A 25 13.07 -10.96 0.98
N ASN A 26 14.35 -10.97 0.59
CA ASN A 26 14.76 -10.32 -0.66
C ASN A 26 14.31 -11.12 -1.87
N ILE A 27 14.34 -12.46 -1.80
CA ILE A 27 13.77 -13.33 -2.84
C ILE A 27 12.28 -13.01 -3.04
N PHE A 28 11.53 -12.82 -1.96
CA PHE A 28 10.12 -12.44 -2.04
C PHE A 28 9.95 -11.06 -2.69
N LYS A 29 10.72 -10.05 -2.26
CA LYS A 29 10.67 -8.69 -2.83
C LYS A 29 11.01 -8.68 -4.32
N GLU A 30 12.04 -9.42 -4.74
CA GLU A 30 12.41 -9.55 -6.15
C GLU A 30 11.30 -10.20 -6.97
N LYS A 31 10.74 -11.32 -6.49
CA LYS A 31 9.60 -11.98 -7.15
C LYS A 31 8.37 -11.07 -7.21
N PHE A 32 8.15 -10.24 -6.20
CA PHE A 32 7.08 -9.26 -6.17
C PHE A 32 7.27 -8.19 -7.26
N ILE A 33 8.48 -7.65 -7.40
CA ILE A 33 8.81 -6.69 -8.46
C ILE A 33 8.65 -7.33 -9.84
N ASN A 34 9.21 -8.53 -10.05
CA ASN A 34 9.05 -9.25 -11.31
C ASN A 34 7.58 -9.50 -11.65
N TRP A 35 6.73 -9.78 -10.64
CA TRP A 35 5.29 -9.89 -10.83
C TRP A 35 4.67 -8.56 -11.29
N LEU A 36 5.05 -7.43 -10.70
CA LEU A 36 4.61 -6.09 -11.16
C LEU A 36 5.07 -5.82 -12.60
N ASP A 37 6.35 -6.04 -12.91
CA ASP A 37 6.92 -5.84 -14.25
C ASP A 37 6.23 -6.71 -15.32
N SER A 38 5.81 -7.92 -14.94
CA SER A 38 5.17 -8.89 -15.85
C SER A 38 3.65 -8.74 -15.97
N HIS A 39 3.05 -7.70 -15.38
CA HIS A 39 1.61 -7.50 -15.48
C HIS A 39 1.16 -7.34 -16.93
N THR A 40 0.25 -8.20 -17.37
CA THR A 40 -0.36 -8.12 -18.71
C THR A 40 -1.74 -7.48 -18.70
N LEU A 41 -2.37 -7.36 -17.52
CA LEU A 41 -3.72 -6.81 -17.36
C LEU A 41 -3.72 -5.34 -16.93
N ASN A 42 -2.59 -4.82 -16.43
CA ASN A 42 -2.43 -3.45 -15.95
C ASN A 42 -1.06 -2.93 -16.39
N SER A 43 -0.87 -1.62 -16.37
CA SER A 43 0.43 -0.97 -16.57
C SER A 43 0.75 -0.11 -15.37
N PHE A 44 1.78 -0.51 -14.62
CA PHE A 44 2.30 0.25 -13.49
C PHE A 44 3.71 0.70 -13.82
N THR A 45 4.03 1.96 -13.55
CA THR A 45 5.36 2.54 -13.82
C THR A 45 5.79 3.45 -12.66
N GLY A 46 7.05 3.87 -12.62
CA GLY A 46 7.52 4.88 -11.67
C GLY A 46 7.81 4.38 -10.26
N TYR A 47 7.47 3.13 -9.93
CA TYR A 47 7.75 2.55 -8.63
C TYR A 47 9.23 2.28 -8.37
N GLU A 48 10.07 2.25 -9.42
CA GLU A 48 11.53 2.12 -9.31
C GLU A 48 12.18 3.30 -8.57
N LYS A 49 11.47 4.42 -8.39
CA LYS A 49 11.92 5.56 -7.58
C LYS A 49 11.84 5.32 -6.08
N PHE A 50 11.13 4.28 -5.64
CA PHE A 50 10.94 3.95 -4.24
C PHE A 50 12.04 2.99 -3.80
N LYS A 51 13.10 3.53 -3.20
CA LYS A 51 14.32 2.79 -2.86
C LYS A 51 14.17 1.82 -1.68
N HIS A 52 13.08 1.93 -0.93
CA HIS A 52 12.83 1.10 0.24
C HIS A 52 11.60 0.23 0.01
N LEU A 53 11.82 -1.08 0.09
CA LEU A 53 10.79 -2.11 0.01
C LEU A 53 10.74 -2.87 1.33
N ASP A 54 9.62 -2.79 2.02
CA ASP A 54 9.39 -3.45 3.31
C ASP A 54 8.20 -4.41 3.18
N ILE A 55 8.38 -5.65 3.60
CA ILE A 55 7.29 -6.62 3.65
C ILE A 55 6.36 -6.20 4.79
N CYS A 56 5.07 -6.12 4.50
CA CYS A 56 4.06 -5.71 5.46
C CYS A 56 2.91 -6.72 5.55
N ILE A 57 2.10 -6.58 6.58
CA ILE A 57 0.95 -7.44 6.90
C ILE A 57 -0.27 -6.99 6.05
N GLY A 58 -0.04 -6.81 4.75
CA GLY A 58 -0.95 -6.18 3.80
C GLY A 58 -1.14 -4.68 4.02
N CYS A 59 -2.02 -4.06 3.21
CA CYS A 59 -2.30 -2.63 3.28
C CYS A 59 -2.94 -2.19 4.61
N THR A 60 -3.59 -3.09 5.35
CA THR A 60 -4.14 -2.77 6.68
C THR A 60 -3.05 -2.28 7.63
N GLN A 61 -1.92 -3.01 7.74
CA GLN A 61 -0.81 -2.58 8.59
C GLN A 61 -0.17 -1.28 8.07
N PHE A 62 -0.08 -1.12 6.75
CA PHE A 62 0.41 0.12 6.15
C PHE A 62 -0.46 1.33 6.55
N ILE A 63 -1.79 1.18 6.53
CA ILE A 63 -2.72 2.21 6.98
C ILE A 63 -2.57 2.43 8.49
N ASP A 64 -2.53 1.36 9.28
CA ASP A 64 -2.36 1.44 10.74
C ASP A 64 -1.09 2.22 11.13
N ASP A 65 0.03 1.95 10.46
CA ASP A 65 1.30 2.68 10.64
C ASP A 65 1.14 4.19 10.41
N ILE A 66 0.44 4.58 9.34
CA ILE A 66 0.23 6.00 9.03
C ILE A 66 -0.64 6.65 10.11
N TYR A 67 -1.73 5.99 10.53
CA TYR A 67 -2.58 6.49 11.63
C TYR A 67 -1.82 6.59 12.95
N GLN A 68 -0.93 5.64 13.25
CA GLN A 68 -0.14 5.65 14.48
C GLN A 68 0.94 6.74 14.48
N ARG A 69 1.65 6.95 13.37
CA ARG A 69 2.71 7.96 13.28
C ARG A 69 2.16 9.38 13.22
N LEU A 70 1.10 9.60 12.45
CA LEU A 70 0.60 10.94 12.18
C LEU A 70 -0.50 11.38 13.15
N GLY A 71 -1.27 10.46 13.71
CA GLY A 71 -2.51 10.79 14.41
C GLY A 71 -3.66 11.08 13.44
N GLN A 72 -4.88 10.68 13.82
CA GLN A 72 -6.06 10.75 12.95
C GLN A 72 -6.43 12.18 12.51
N GLU A 73 -6.04 13.20 13.28
CA GLU A 73 -6.29 14.62 13.01
C GLU A 73 -5.40 15.18 11.90
N ASN A 74 -4.27 14.52 11.62
CA ASN A 74 -3.28 14.94 10.62
C ASN A 74 -3.40 14.16 9.30
N ILE A 75 -4.46 13.37 9.14
CA ILE A 75 -4.74 12.57 7.94
C ILE A 75 -5.97 13.11 7.23
N MET A 76 -5.87 13.23 5.91
CA MET A 76 -6.98 13.53 5.01
C MET A 76 -7.36 12.27 4.23
N ILE A 77 -8.67 12.07 4.05
CA ILE A 77 -9.28 10.94 3.33
C ILE A 77 -10.41 11.48 2.45
N PHE A 78 -10.54 10.99 1.21
CA PHE A 78 -11.67 11.34 0.34
C PHE A 78 -12.91 10.51 0.70
N GLU A 79 -14.11 11.07 0.46
CA GLU A 79 -15.35 10.33 0.66
C GLU A 79 -15.43 9.12 -0.28
N ASN A 80 -16.02 8.02 0.21
CA ASN A 80 -16.14 6.73 -0.48
C ASN A 80 -14.82 5.97 -0.74
N ASP A 81 -13.73 6.40 -0.10
CA ASP A 81 -12.53 5.58 -0.01
C ASP A 81 -12.76 4.35 0.91
N TYR A 82 -11.70 3.61 1.22
CA TYR A 82 -11.78 2.36 1.95
C TYR A 82 -12.42 2.56 3.33
N LYS A 83 -13.52 1.83 3.57
CA LYS A 83 -14.31 1.88 4.82
C LYS A 83 -13.48 1.66 6.09
N TYR A 84 -12.28 1.07 5.99
CA TYR A 84 -11.41 0.90 7.14
C TYR A 84 -10.99 2.22 7.79
N HIS A 85 -10.82 3.28 7.01
CA HIS A 85 -10.55 4.62 7.54
C HIS A 85 -11.60 5.04 8.58
N TRP A 86 -12.89 4.83 8.28
CA TRP A 86 -13.98 5.11 9.22
C TRP A 86 -13.88 4.28 10.50
N ARG A 87 -13.40 3.03 10.46
CA ARG A 87 -13.21 2.22 11.67
C ARG A 87 -12.09 2.73 12.57
N LEU A 88 -11.09 3.39 11.99
CA LEU A 88 -9.98 4.00 12.71
C LEU A 88 -10.34 5.40 13.22
N ASN A 89 -11.20 6.12 12.49
CA ASN A 89 -11.71 7.43 12.88
C ASN A 89 -13.20 7.53 12.50
N ASN A 90 -14.09 7.37 13.48
CA ASN A 90 -15.54 7.46 13.24
C ASN A 90 -16.02 8.89 12.90
N ASN A 91 -15.18 9.92 13.12
CA ASN A 91 -15.48 11.34 12.95
C ASN A 91 -14.71 11.94 11.75
N ILE A 92 -14.45 11.17 10.69
CA ILE A 92 -13.75 11.66 9.51
C ILE A 92 -14.51 12.84 8.91
N ASN A 93 -13.79 13.96 8.79
CA ASN A 93 -14.18 15.06 7.92
C ASN A 93 -13.55 14.80 6.55
N TYR A 94 -14.36 14.26 5.63
CA TYR A 94 -13.86 13.90 4.30
C TYR A 94 -13.33 15.14 3.56
N THR A 95 -12.17 14.98 2.93
CA THR A 95 -11.55 16.04 2.15
C THR A 95 -12.11 16.08 0.73
N THR A 96 -11.90 17.21 0.09
CA THR A 96 -12.18 17.51 -1.31
C THR A 96 -10.97 18.24 -1.88
N LEU A 97 -10.90 18.41 -3.21
CA LEU A 97 -9.84 19.22 -3.82
C LEU A 97 -9.70 20.62 -3.22
N ASN A 98 -10.81 21.22 -2.77
CA ASN A 98 -10.83 22.57 -2.20
C ASN A 98 -10.45 22.62 -0.71
N THR A 99 -10.46 21.48 -0.02
CA THR A 99 -10.22 21.39 1.43
C THR A 99 -8.93 20.66 1.78
N LEU A 100 -8.11 20.30 0.79
CA LEU A 100 -6.73 19.84 0.98
C LEU A 100 -5.91 20.87 1.76
N SER A 101 -5.19 20.42 2.79
CA SER A 101 -4.42 21.25 3.71
C SER A 101 -2.96 20.83 3.74
N SER A 102 -2.04 21.78 3.62
CA SER A 102 -0.59 21.56 3.72
C SER A 102 -0.11 21.16 5.12
N THR A 103 -0.98 21.21 6.13
CA THR A 103 -0.68 20.80 7.51
C THR A 103 -0.96 19.32 7.78
N LYS A 104 -1.37 18.55 6.76
CA LYS A 104 -1.83 17.17 6.87
C LYS A 104 -1.28 16.34 5.71
N GLU A 105 -1.31 15.02 5.86
CA GLU A 105 -0.97 14.07 4.80
C GLU A 105 -2.23 13.43 4.22
N LEU A 106 -2.18 13.00 2.95
CA LEU A 106 -3.29 12.35 2.27
C LEU A 106 -3.06 10.85 2.19
N ILE A 107 -4.04 10.05 2.62
CA ILE A 107 -4.12 8.64 2.22
C ILE A 107 -5.25 8.51 1.20
N ILE A 108 -4.98 7.83 0.09
CA ILE A 108 -5.98 7.58 -0.95
C ILE A 108 -5.75 6.22 -1.60
N ALA A 109 -6.81 5.46 -1.84
CA ALA A 109 -6.70 4.18 -2.52
C ALA A 109 -6.57 4.32 -4.04
N MET A 110 -5.79 3.41 -4.65
CA MET A 110 -5.69 3.22 -6.09
C MET A 110 -5.47 1.74 -6.39
N PRO A 111 -6.41 1.04 -7.05
CA PRO A 111 -7.73 1.50 -7.48
C PRO A 111 -8.64 2.01 -6.34
N PHE A 112 -9.49 2.97 -6.66
CA PHE A 112 -10.42 3.62 -5.73
C PHE A 112 -11.67 2.75 -5.51
N PRO A 113 -12.01 2.37 -4.25
CA PRO A 113 -13.04 1.36 -3.96
C PRO A 113 -14.43 1.66 -4.51
N TYR A 114 -14.85 2.93 -4.53
CA TYR A 114 -16.18 3.32 -5.00
C TYR A 114 -16.39 3.03 -6.49
N GLY A 115 -15.37 3.32 -7.31
CA GLY A 115 -15.44 3.15 -8.76
C GLY A 115 -14.88 1.82 -9.25
N GLY A 116 -14.07 1.13 -8.44
CA GLY A 116 -13.31 -0.04 -8.89
C GLY A 116 -12.22 0.30 -9.91
N ASP A 117 -11.88 1.58 -10.05
CA ASP A 117 -10.96 2.16 -11.02
C ASP A 117 -10.18 3.29 -10.34
N MET A 118 -9.26 3.96 -11.04
CA MET A 118 -8.64 5.20 -10.58
C MET A 118 -9.71 6.22 -10.20
N HIS A 119 -9.46 6.98 -9.13
CA HIS A 119 -10.30 8.12 -8.80
C HIS A 119 -10.34 9.07 -10.04
N PRO A 120 -11.51 9.54 -10.51
CA PRO A 120 -11.60 10.32 -11.76
C PRO A 120 -10.77 11.60 -11.76
N LYS A 121 -10.44 12.10 -10.56
CA LYS A 121 -9.59 13.29 -10.34
C LYS A 121 -8.22 12.95 -9.75
N MET A 122 -7.75 11.71 -9.89
CA MET A 122 -6.49 11.28 -9.27
C MET A 122 -5.31 12.19 -9.63
N GLN A 123 -5.18 12.55 -10.90
CA GLN A 123 -4.12 13.46 -11.35
C GLN A 123 -4.25 14.86 -10.71
N ASP A 124 -5.45 15.47 -10.76
CA ASP A 124 -5.70 16.78 -10.14
C ASP A 124 -5.41 16.77 -8.63
N ILE A 125 -5.74 15.66 -7.95
CA ILE A 125 -5.48 15.47 -6.51
C ILE A 125 -3.97 15.45 -6.27
N LEU A 126 -3.23 14.66 -7.04
CA LEU A 126 -1.78 14.55 -6.94
C LEU A 126 -1.09 15.88 -7.24
N ASP A 127 -1.46 16.55 -8.32
CA ASP A 127 -0.91 17.86 -8.72
C ASP A 127 -1.17 18.91 -7.63
N ARG A 128 -2.39 18.93 -7.09
CA ARG A 128 -2.76 19.84 -5.99
C ARG A 128 -1.96 19.53 -4.74
N CYS A 129 -1.84 18.27 -4.35
CA CYS A 129 -1.02 17.84 -3.23
C CYS A 129 0.44 18.26 -3.42
N TYR A 130 1.02 18.09 -4.60
CA TYR A 130 2.37 18.55 -4.87
C TYR A 130 2.52 20.06 -4.73
N SER A 131 1.61 20.84 -5.31
CA SER A 131 1.64 22.31 -5.22
C SER A 131 1.53 22.83 -3.78
N LEU A 132 0.90 22.06 -2.89
CA LEU A 132 0.70 22.39 -1.48
C LEU A 132 1.73 21.70 -0.56
N ASN A 133 2.69 20.96 -1.10
CA ASN A 133 3.64 20.14 -0.36
C ASN A 133 2.97 19.14 0.60
N ILE A 134 1.88 18.51 0.15
CA ILE A 134 1.15 17.47 0.89
C ILE A 134 1.72 16.10 0.50
N PRO A 135 2.32 15.35 1.43
CA PRO A 135 2.66 13.94 1.21
C PRO A 135 1.41 13.10 0.92
N VAL A 136 1.53 12.22 -0.07
CA VAL A 136 0.48 11.28 -0.46
C VAL A 136 0.94 9.84 -0.21
N HIS A 137 0.04 9.06 0.40
CA HIS A 137 0.18 7.64 0.64
C HIS A 137 -0.87 6.87 -0.16
N ILE A 138 -0.44 6.00 -1.07
CA ILE A 138 -1.38 5.22 -1.90
C ILE A 138 -1.67 3.85 -1.26
N ASP A 139 -2.96 3.56 -1.04
CA ASP A 139 -3.43 2.21 -0.71
C ASP A 139 -3.71 1.40 -1.99
N GLY A 140 -2.80 0.48 -2.32
CA GLY A 140 -2.86 -0.42 -3.47
C GLY A 140 -3.54 -1.76 -3.19
N ALA A 141 -4.49 -1.84 -2.25
CA ALA A 141 -5.09 -3.11 -1.84
C ALA A 141 -5.76 -3.91 -2.97
N TRP A 142 -6.23 -3.25 -4.03
CA TRP A 142 -6.94 -3.85 -5.16
C TRP A 142 -6.06 -4.20 -6.37
N ILE A 143 -4.77 -3.82 -6.36
CA ILE A 143 -3.87 -4.03 -7.51
C ILE A 143 -3.77 -5.50 -7.90
N SER A 144 -3.78 -6.41 -6.92
CA SER A 144 -3.67 -7.85 -7.19
C SER A 144 -4.91 -8.48 -7.84
N CYS A 145 -6.01 -7.74 -8.02
CA CYS A 145 -7.23 -8.23 -8.65
C CYS A 145 -7.93 -7.22 -9.58
N CYS A 146 -7.22 -6.19 -10.04
CA CYS A 146 -7.75 -5.23 -11.02
C CYS A 146 -7.28 -5.55 -12.44
N ARG A 147 -7.88 -4.89 -13.43
CA ARG A 147 -7.47 -4.91 -14.84
C ARG A 147 -7.72 -3.53 -15.44
N ASP A 148 -7.09 -3.28 -16.57
CA ASP A 148 -7.24 -2.07 -17.38
C ASP A 148 -6.82 -0.77 -16.63
N ILE A 149 -5.97 -0.88 -15.61
CA ILE A 149 -5.41 0.27 -14.87
C ILE A 149 -4.06 0.66 -15.44
N ILE A 150 -3.88 1.95 -15.74
CA ILE A 150 -2.60 2.55 -16.13
C ILE A 150 -2.24 3.60 -15.10
N PHE A 151 -1.21 3.36 -14.27
CA PHE A 151 -0.84 4.27 -13.19
C PHE A 151 0.67 4.45 -13.07
N ASP A 152 1.11 5.72 -13.00
CA ASP A 152 2.49 6.12 -12.75
C ASP A 152 2.67 6.55 -11.28
N PHE A 153 3.47 5.77 -10.54
CA PHE A 153 3.80 6.05 -9.14
C PHE A 153 4.88 7.14 -8.98
N ASN A 154 5.51 7.62 -10.07
CA ASN A 154 6.60 8.59 -10.03
C ASN A 154 6.15 10.01 -9.63
N HIS A 155 4.84 10.27 -9.54
CA HIS A 155 4.37 11.60 -9.17
C HIS A 155 5.05 12.09 -7.86
N PRO A 156 5.64 13.30 -7.84
CA PRO A 156 6.46 13.74 -6.72
C PRO A 156 5.75 13.74 -5.36
N ALA A 157 4.46 14.07 -5.33
CA ALA A 157 3.64 14.04 -4.11
C ALA A 157 3.50 12.63 -3.48
N ILE A 158 3.64 11.55 -4.26
CA ILE A 158 3.53 10.19 -3.74
C ILE A 158 4.81 9.87 -2.95
N HIS A 159 4.70 9.77 -1.64
CA HIS A 159 5.84 9.49 -0.76
C HIS A 159 5.96 8.00 -0.47
N THR A 160 4.82 7.33 -0.28
CA THR A 160 4.78 5.89 -0.06
C THR A 160 3.55 5.27 -0.71
N PHE A 161 3.62 3.98 -0.99
CA PHE A 161 2.44 3.18 -1.28
C PHE A 161 2.60 1.77 -0.74
N ALA A 162 1.51 1.03 -0.61
CA ALA A 162 1.60 -0.39 -0.33
C ALA A 162 0.70 -1.18 -1.26
N ILE A 163 1.12 -2.41 -1.58
CA ILE A 163 0.34 -3.33 -2.38
C ILE A 163 0.08 -4.58 -1.56
N SER A 164 -1.19 -4.97 -1.45
CA SER A 164 -1.63 -6.17 -0.75
C SER A 164 -1.86 -7.32 -1.72
N LEU A 165 -1.44 -8.53 -1.33
CA LEU A 165 -1.78 -9.76 -2.04
C LEU A 165 -3.09 -10.39 -1.54
N SER A 166 -3.77 -9.75 -0.57
CA SER A 166 -4.97 -10.31 0.04
C SER A 166 -6.12 -10.51 -0.97
N LYS A 167 -6.24 -9.63 -1.96
CA LYS A 167 -7.30 -9.70 -2.98
C LYS A 167 -6.95 -10.61 -4.16
N GLY A 168 -5.67 -10.88 -4.37
CA GLY A 168 -5.17 -11.91 -5.29
C GLY A 168 -5.19 -13.35 -4.71
N GLY A 169 -5.87 -13.58 -3.57
CA GLY A 169 -6.04 -14.92 -3.00
C GLY A 169 -5.14 -15.26 -1.80
N LEU A 170 -4.23 -14.36 -1.39
CA LEU A 170 -3.33 -14.57 -0.24
C LEU A 170 -3.83 -13.87 1.04
N GLY A 171 -5.14 -13.78 1.21
CA GLY A 171 -5.78 -13.09 2.33
C GLY A 171 -5.37 -13.63 3.70
N GLY A 172 -5.27 -14.96 3.83
CA GLY A 172 -4.88 -15.65 5.08
C GLY A 172 -3.40 -15.52 5.44
N ASN A 173 -2.54 -15.32 4.45
CA ASN A 173 -1.10 -15.15 4.65
C ASN A 173 -0.73 -13.79 5.23
N ARG A 174 -1.66 -12.83 5.17
CA ARG A 174 -1.47 -11.46 5.67
C ARG A 174 -0.17 -10.84 5.14
N ILE A 175 -0.03 -10.73 3.82
CA ILE A 175 1.23 -10.29 3.20
C ILE A 175 1.01 -9.22 2.11
N GLY A 176 1.96 -8.29 2.04
CA GLY A 176 2.06 -7.22 1.05
C GLY A 176 3.45 -6.60 1.05
N VAL A 177 3.67 -5.61 0.19
CA VAL A 177 4.92 -4.85 0.13
C VAL A 177 4.60 -3.36 0.19
N ARG A 178 5.27 -2.66 1.11
CA ARG A 178 5.33 -1.21 1.19
C ARG A 178 6.52 -0.71 0.40
N PHE A 179 6.29 0.34 -0.37
CA PHE A 179 7.27 1.08 -1.15
C PHE A 179 7.38 2.48 -0.57
N SER A 180 8.61 2.93 -0.28
CA SER A 180 8.83 4.27 0.27
C SER A 180 10.03 4.95 -0.40
N LYS A 181 9.91 6.25 -0.67
CA LYS A 181 11.03 7.07 -1.17
C LYS A 181 12.08 7.30 -0.09
N THR A 182 11.63 7.51 1.14
CA THR A 182 12.43 7.61 2.37
C THR A 182 11.90 6.61 3.40
N ARG A 183 12.76 6.15 4.31
CA ARG A 183 12.28 5.34 5.44
C ARG A 183 11.39 6.24 6.33
N PRO A 184 10.17 5.81 6.68
CA PRO A 184 9.36 6.49 7.67
C PRO A 184 10.06 6.43 9.03
N GLU A 185 10.09 7.55 9.74
CA GLU A 185 10.58 7.65 11.12
C GLU A 185 9.52 7.20 12.13
#